data_AF-A0A4Q2J532-F1
#
_entry.id   AF-A0A4Q2J532-F1
#
_cell.length_a   1.000
_cell.length_b   1.000
_cell.length_c   1.000
_cell.angle_alpha   90.00
_cell.angle_beta   90.00
_cell.angle_gamma   90.00
#
_symmetry.space_group_name_H-M   'P 1'
#
loop_
_entity.id
_entity.type
_entity.pdbx_description
1 polymer ?
#
loop_
_entity_poly.entity_id
_entity_poly.type
_entity_poly.pdbx_seq_one_letter_code
_entity_poly.pdbx_strand_id
1 'polypeptide(L)'
;LPHHPRIGERPAGPGAEAAMSRAEQAGVDPTDAAVAAALAEGNRAYEEKFGRVFLVRAAGRSSREILDALTARLAHTPDQEEPVVADQLRQIAVLRLKGLLA
;
A
#
# COMPACT_ATOMS: atom_id res chain seq x y z
N LEU A 1 -10.96 -0.26 -8.21
CA LEU A 1 -9.67 -0.65 -7.60
C LEU A 1 -8.46 -0.73 -8.56
N PRO A 2 -8.55 -0.71 -9.91
CA PRO A 2 -7.37 -0.93 -10.78
C PRO A 2 -6.43 0.29 -10.95
N HIS A 3 -6.52 1.31 -10.07
CA HIS A 3 -5.72 2.54 -10.19
C HIS A 3 -4.73 2.74 -9.02
N HIS A 4 -4.74 1.89 -8.00
CA HIS A 4 -3.76 1.99 -6.92
C HIS A 4 -2.45 1.30 -7.31
N PRO A 5 -1.31 2.01 -7.31
CA PRO A 5 -0.01 1.39 -7.51
C PRO A 5 0.31 0.45 -6.34
N ARG A 6 1.06 -0.62 -6.62
CA ARG A 6 1.52 -1.54 -5.58
C ARG A 6 2.47 -0.83 -4.62
N ILE A 7 2.54 -1.31 -3.39
CA ILE A 7 3.56 -0.85 -2.45
C ILE A 7 4.94 -1.30 -2.93
N GLY A 8 5.89 -0.38 -2.94
CA GLY A 8 7.25 -0.61 -3.42
C GLY A 8 7.42 -0.35 -4.93
N GLU A 9 6.32 -0.24 -5.69
CA GLU A 9 6.35 0.25 -7.06
C GLU A 9 6.15 1.77 -7.06
N ARG A 10 7.12 2.52 -7.58
CA ARG A 10 6.96 3.96 -7.76
C ARG A 10 6.21 4.22 -9.06
N PRO A 11 5.00 4.81 -9.03
CA PRO A 11 4.26 5.09 -10.25
C PRO A 11 5.06 6.04 -11.15
N ALA A 12 5.31 5.59 -12.37
CA ALA A 12 5.95 6.38 -13.43
C ALA A 12 4.92 7.32 -14.06
N GLY A 13 5.30 8.58 -14.28
CA GLY A 13 4.51 9.55 -15.02
C GLY A 13 4.16 10.84 -14.26
N PRO A 14 3.78 11.90 -15.00
CA PRO A 14 3.29 13.15 -14.45
C PRO A 14 1.82 13.03 -14.01
N GLY A 15 1.41 13.85 -13.05
CA GLY A 15 0.01 13.91 -12.58
C GLY A 15 -0.12 13.92 -11.06
N ALA A 16 -1.22 14.50 -10.58
CA ALA A 16 -1.49 14.65 -9.14
C ALA A 16 -1.57 13.30 -8.41
N GLU A 17 -2.17 12.28 -9.03
CA GLU A 17 -2.30 10.95 -8.42
C GLU A 17 -0.94 10.25 -8.25
N ALA A 18 -0.09 10.30 -9.27
CA ALA A 18 1.27 9.75 -9.19
C ALA A 18 2.13 10.52 -8.17
N ALA A 19 1.97 11.84 -8.08
CA ALA A 19 2.66 12.66 -7.07
C ALA A 19 2.21 12.32 -5.64
N MET A 20 0.90 12.21 -5.40
CA MET A 20 0.35 11.81 -4.10
C MET A 20 0.83 10.42 -3.70
N SER A 21 0.81 9.44 -4.62
CA SER A 21 1.31 8.10 -4.32
C SER A 21 2.79 8.07 -3.97
N ARG A 22 3.63 8.89 -4.63
CA ARG A 22 5.06 8.99 -4.28
C ARG A 22 5.26 9.57 -2.88
N ALA A 23 4.49 10.61 -2.54
CA ALA A 23 4.52 11.20 -1.21
C ALA A 23 4.03 10.22 -0.14
N GLU A 24 2.96 9.46 -0.41
CA GLU A 24 2.42 8.44 0.48
C GLU A 24 3.43 7.33 0.76
N GLN A 25 4.23 6.93 -0.23
CA GLN A 25 5.23 5.86 -0.10
C GLN A 25 6.65 6.38 0.21
N ALA A 26 6.82 7.63 0.65
CA ALA A 26 8.15 8.20 0.89
C ALA A 26 8.96 7.47 1.97
N GLY A 27 8.29 6.79 2.92
CA GLY A 27 8.92 5.94 3.94
C GLY A 27 9.24 4.52 3.49
N VAL A 28 8.87 4.16 2.26
CA VAL A 28 9.22 2.86 1.65
C VAL A 28 10.61 2.99 1.05
N ASP A 29 11.60 2.55 1.81
CA ASP A 29 13.00 2.45 1.39
C ASP A 29 13.20 1.24 0.48
N PRO A 30 13.58 1.42 -0.80
CA PRO A 30 13.87 0.33 -1.72
C PRO A 30 15.29 -0.22 -1.60
N THR A 31 16.16 0.38 -0.77
CA THR A 31 17.56 -0.04 -0.63
C THR A 31 17.74 -1.26 0.27
N ASP A 32 16.78 -1.54 1.14
CA ASP A 32 16.69 -2.83 1.84
C ASP A 32 16.17 -3.90 0.86
N ALA A 33 17.11 -4.53 0.15
CA ALA A 33 16.81 -5.52 -0.87
C ALA A 33 16.01 -6.73 -0.34
N ALA A 34 16.21 -7.10 0.93
CA ALA A 34 15.50 -8.22 1.53
C ALA A 34 14.03 -7.86 1.79
N VAL A 35 13.77 -6.68 2.36
CA VAL A 35 12.41 -6.19 2.59
C VAL A 35 11.70 -5.90 1.27
N ALA A 36 12.38 -5.33 0.28
CA ALA A 36 11.81 -5.07 -1.04
C ALA A 36 11.39 -6.37 -1.75
N ALA A 37 12.24 -7.42 -1.70
CA ALA A 37 11.91 -8.72 -2.27
C ALA A 37 10.72 -9.37 -1.55
N ALA A 38 10.68 -9.30 -0.22
CA ALA A 38 9.57 -9.83 0.59
C ALA A 38 8.26 -9.09 0.34
N LEU A 39 8.29 -7.77 0.17
CA LEU A 39 7.12 -6.98 -0.24
C LEU A 39 6.64 -7.37 -1.63
N ALA A 40 7.53 -7.56 -2.60
CA ALA A 40 7.15 -7.96 -3.95
C ALA A 40 6.48 -9.35 -3.97
N GLU A 41 7.03 -10.31 -3.24
CA GLU A 41 6.43 -11.65 -3.08
C GLU A 41 5.08 -11.58 -2.35
N GLY A 42 5.03 -10.86 -1.22
CA GLY A 42 3.79 -10.73 -0.46
C GLY A 42 2.67 -10.04 -1.25
N ASN A 43 2.99 -9.04 -2.08
CA ASN A 43 2.01 -8.40 -2.96
C ASN A 43 1.41 -9.40 -3.96
N ARG A 44 2.24 -10.26 -4.57
CA ARG A 44 1.76 -11.33 -5.47
C ARG A 44 0.85 -12.31 -4.74
N ALA A 45 1.32 -12.85 -3.61
CA ALA A 45 0.54 -13.79 -2.80
C ALA A 45 -0.80 -13.18 -2.35
N TYR A 46 -0.81 -11.88 -2.03
CA TYR A 46 -2.03 -11.17 -1.64
C TYR A 46 -2.99 -11.02 -2.82
N GLU A 47 -2.49 -10.67 -4.01
CA GLU A 47 -3.29 -10.59 -5.23
C GLU A 47 -3.89 -11.95 -5.61
N GLU A 48 -3.10 -13.02 -5.53
CA GLU A 48 -3.56 -14.38 -5.79
C GLU A 48 -4.67 -14.81 -4.81
N LYS A 49 -4.51 -14.48 -3.52
CA LYS A 49 -5.46 -14.88 -2.47
C LYS A 49 -6.75 -14.05 -2.48
N PHE A 50 -6.65 -12.74 -2.68
CA PHE A 50 -7.78 -11.81 -2.49
C PHE A 50 -8.28 -11.17 -3.79
N GLY A 51 -7.65 -11.43 -4.94
CA GLY A 51 -8.06 -10.92 -6.25
C GLY A 51 -7.93 -9.40 -6.42
N ARG A 52 -7.11 -8.75 -5.59
CA ARG A 52 -6.90 -7.28 -5.58
C ARG A 52 -5.52 -6.92 -5.04
N VAL A 53 -5.03 -5.74 -5.42
CA VAL A 53 -3.77 -5.21 -4.88
C VAL A 53 -3.82 -5.05 -3.36
N PHE A 54 -2.67 -5.24 -2.70
CA PHE A 54 -2.54 -4.95 -1.28
C PHE A 54 -2.63 -3.45 -1.04
N LEU A 55 -3.63 -3.04 -0.26
CA LEU A 55 -3.87 -1.64 0.05
C LEU A 55 -3.54 -1.34 1.50
N VAL A 56 -2.73 -0.31 1.75
CA VAL A 56 -2.36 0.15 3.08
C VAL A 56 -2.08 1.66 3.07
N ARG A 57 -2.43 2.37 4.15
CA ARG A 57 -1.98 3.76 4.33
C ARG A 57 -0.48 3.76 4.59
N ALA A 58 0.29 4.09 3.55
CA ALA A 58 1.76 4.08 3.60
C ALA A 58 2.35 5.33 4.28
N ALA A 59 1.65 6.47 4.23
CA ALA A 59 2.20 7.74 4.72
C ALA A 59 2.64 7.63 6.20
N GLY A 60 3.92 7.87 6.48
CA GLY A 60 4.47 7.77 7.84
C GLY A 60 4.73 6.35 8.35
N ARG A 61 4.72 5.33 7.48
CA ARG A 61 5.17 3.96 7.79
C ARG A 61 6.47 3.65 7.07
N SER A 62 7.29 2.82 7.71
CA SER A 62 8.50 2.23 7.14
C SER A 62 8.17 1.01 6.25
N SER A 63 9.11 0.61 5.38
CA SER A 63 8.99 -0.63 4.58
C SER A 63 8.72 -1.85 5.44
N ARG A 64 9.34 -1.94 6.63
CA ARG A 64 9.21 -3.08 7.54
C ARG A 64 7.83 -3.13 8.20
N GLU A 65 7.31 -2.00 8.68
CA GLU A 65 5.94 -1.94 9.21
C GLU A 65 4.88 -2.30 8.16
N ILE A 66 5.14 -1.95 6.89
CA ILE A 66 4.25 -2.34 5.80
C ILE A 66 4.36 -3.83 5.50
N LEU A 67 5.58 -4.39 5.50
CA LEU A 67 5.79 -5.83 5.33
C LEU A 67 5.12 -6.62 6.46
N ASP A 68 5.27 -6.20 7.71
CA ASP A 68 4.63 -6.85 8.87
C ASP A 68 3.10 -6.84 8.73
N ALA A 69 2.53 -5.69 8.30
CA ALA A 69 1.10 -5.59 8.03
C ALA A 69 0.64 -6.50 6.88
N LEU A 70 1.43 -6.62 5.82
CA LEU A 70 1.16 -7.51 4.68
C LEU A 70 1.19 -8.97 5.13
N THR A 71 2.23 -9.39 5.84
CA THR A 71 2.37 -10.75 6.36
C THR A 71 1.23 -11.12 7.31
N ALA A 72 0.83 -10.20 8.21
CA ALA A 72 -0.30 -10.43 9.10
C ALA A 72 -1.62 -10.60 8.32
N ARG A 73 -1.88 -9.73 7.34
CA ARG A 73 -3.14 -9.74 6.56
C ARG A 73 -3.22 -10.90 5.57
N LEU A 74 -2.08 -11.44 5.13
CA LEU A 74 -2.06 -12.69 4.38
C LEU A 74 -2.62 -13.88 5.18
N ALA A 75 -2.63 -13.83 6.51
CA ALA A 75 -3.26 -14.86 7.35
C ALA A 75 -4.79 -14.70 7.46
N HIS A 76 -5.36 -13.56 7.04
CA HIS A 76 -6.80 -13.33 7.13
C HIS A 76 -7.62 -14.20 6.18
N THR A 77 -8.87 -14.44 6.56
CA THR A 77 -9.94 -14.84 5.64
C THR A 77 -10.46 -13.63 4.86
N PRO A 78 -11.16 -13.82 3.72
CA PRO A 78 -11.77 -12.70 2.99
C PRO A 78 -12.65 -11.79 3.86
N ASP A 79 -13.49 -12.38 4.72
CA ASP A 79 -14.40 -11.65 5.61
C ASP A 79 -13.68 -10.81 6.67
N GLN A 80 -12.50 -11.27 7.12
CA GLN A 80 -11.65 -10.50 8.02
C GLN A 80 -10.94 -9.35 7.29
N GLU A 81 -10.58 -9.54 6.02
CA GLU A 81 -9.76 -8.59 5.27
C GLU A 81 -10.60 -7.45 4.67
N GLU A 82 -11.84 -7.71 4.29
CA GLU A 82 -12.72 -6.71 3.71
C GLU A 82 -12.92 -5.43 4.55
N PRO A 83 -13.25 -5.51 5.86
CA PRO A 83 -13.35 -4.30 6.69
C PRO A 83 -12.01 -3.58 6.84
N VAL A 84 -10.89 -4.31 6.85
CA VAL A 84 -9.55 -3.72 6.93
C VAL A 84 -9.25 -2.90 5.67
N VAL A 85 -9.52 -3.44 4.48
CA VAL A 85 -9.34 -2.72 3.21
C VAL A 85 -10.20 -1.46 3.16
N ALA A 86 -11.46 -1.54 3.60
CA ALA A 86 -12.36 -0.39 3.64
C ALA A 86 -11.83 0.73 4.55
N ASP A 87 -11.28 0.37 5.72
CA ASP A 87 -10.64 1.34 6.61
C ASP A 87 -9.38 1.94 6.01
N GLN A 88 -8.51 1.14 5.39
CA GLN A 88 -7.31 1.64 4.71
C GLN A 88 -7.65 2.63 3.58
N LEU A 89 -8.67 2.34 2.76
CA LEU A 89 -9.17 3.28 1.74
C LEU A 89 -9.62 4.61 2.35
N ARG A 90 -10.37 4.55 3.46
CA ARG A 90 -10.86 5.74 4.16
C ARG A 90 -9.71 6.60 4.65
N GLN A 91 -8.69 6.00 5.27
CA GLN A 91 -7.51 6.72 5.75
C GLN A 91 -6.75 7.41 4.61
N ILE A 92 -6.55 6.70 3.49
CA ILE A 92 -5.88 7.25 2.30
C ILE A 92 -6.68 8.44 1.74
N ALA A 93 -8.00 8.27 1.57
CA ALA A 93 -8.87 9.33 1.05
C ALA A 93 -8.86 10.59 1.94
N VAL A 94 -8.94 10.41 3.27
CA VAL A 94 -8.87 11.54 4.22
C VAL A 94 -7.53 12.26 4.13
N LEU A 95 -6.41 11.53 4.03
CA LEU A 95 -5.09 12.15 3.90
C LEU A 95 -4.95 12.94 2.61
N ARG A 96 -5.40 12.39 1.48
CA ARG A 96 -5.39 13.10 0.19
C ARG A 96 -6.24 14.36 0.24
N LEU A 97 -7.45 14.28 0.81
CA LEU A 97 -8.33 15.44 0.95
C LEU A 97 -7.68 16.54 1.82
N LYS A 98 -7.05 16.17 2.94
CA LYS A 98 -6.29 17.12 3.78
C LYS A 98 -5.16 17.79 3.01
N GLY A 99 -4.43 17.05 2.17
CA GLY A 99 -3.35 17.59 1.34
C GLY A 99 -3.83 18.54 0.24
N LEU A 100 -5.09 18.45 -0.20
CA LEU A 100 -5.69 19.37 -1.18
C LEU A 100 -6.22 20.67 -0.58
N LEU A 101 -6.49 20.67 0.74
CA LEU A 101 -7.04 21.83 1.47
C LEU A 101 -5.97 22.65 2.21
N ALA A 102 -4.72 22.18 2.21
CA ALA A 102 -3.59 22.79 2.91
C ALA A 102 -2.84 23.81 2.06
#